data_AF-A0A351MTH5-F1
#
_entry.id   AF-A0A351MTH5-F1
#
_cell.length_a   1.000
_cell.length_b   1.000
_cell.length_c   1.000
_cell.angle_alpha   90.00
_cell.angle_beta   90.00
_cell.angle_gamma   90.00
#
_symmetry.space_group_name_H-M   'P 1'
#
loop_
_entity.id
_entity.type
_entity.pdbx_description
1 polymer ?
#
loop_
_entity_poly.entity_id
_entity_poly.type
_entity_poly.pdbx_seq_one_letter_code
_entity_poly.pdbx_strand_id
1 'polypeptide(L)'
;ALVGPSGAGKSTFLNLIPRFFDPSEGVVMLDGHDLRKISLAELRSAIALVSQEPVLFDGSIRDNIRLGRPGADDAAVEHAAKLAGALDFIRSLPAGFETRVGERG
;
A
#
# COMPACT_ATOMS: atom_id res chain seq x y z
N ALA A 1 -9.81 -15.82 -0.82
CA ALA A 1 -10.46 -14.69 -0.13
C ALA A 1 -10.76 -15.11 1.32
N LEU A 2 -10.54 -14.23 2.30
CA LEU A 2 -10.92 -14.44 3.71
C LEU A 2 -12.20 -13.65 3.99
N VAL A 3 -13.28 -14.33 4.35
CA VAL A 3 -14.62 -13.73 4.53
C VAL A 3 -15.19 -14.06 5.90
N GLY A 4 -16.02 -13.18 6.45
CA GLY A 4 -16.64 -13.35 7.76
C GLY A 4 -17.24 -12.05 8.29
N PRO A 5 -18.06 -12.12 9.36
CA PRO A 5 -18.76 -10.95 9.91
C PRO A 5 -17.78 -9.89 10.43
N SER A 6 -18.27 -8.67 10.65
CA SER A 6 -17.49 -7.63 11.34
C SER A 6 -17.02 -8.14 12.70
N GLY A 7 -15.79 -7.81 13.10
CA GLY A 7 -15.20 -8.30 14.34
C GLY A 7 -14.65 -9.74 14.30
N ALA A 8 -14.79 -10.49 13.20
CA ALA A 8 -14.23 -11.85 13.06
C ALA A 8 -12.68 -11.93 13.01
N GLY A 9 -11.96 -10.85 13.33
CA GLY A 9 -10.50 -10.85 13.37
C GLY A 9 -9.78 -10.73 12.02
N LYS A 10 -10.49 -10.50 10.90
CA LYS A 10 -9.90 -10.42 9.55
C LYS A 10 -8.77 -9.39 9.45
N SER A 11 -9.00 -8.18 9.96
CA SER A 11 -8.00 -7.11 9.95
C SER A 11 -6.81 -7.44 10.86
N THR A 12 -7.07 -8.04 12.03
CA THR A 12 -6.03 -8.53 12.93
C THR A 12 -5.16 -9.57 12.26
N PHE A 13 -5.75 -10.54 11.56
CA PHE A 13 -5.03 -11.55 10.80
C PHE A 13 -4.15 -10.92 9.71
N LEU A 14 -4.69 -10.00 8.91
CA LEU A 14 -3.93 -9.30 7.88
C LEU A 14 -2.74 -8.53 8.45
N ASN A 15 -2.85 -7.99 9.67
CA ASN A 15 -1.78 -7.25 10.35
C ASN A 15 -0.64 -8.15 10.89
N LEU A 16 -0.84 -9.46 11.00
CA LEU A 16 0.23 -10.40 11.38
C LEU A 16 1.23 -10.62 10.23
N ILE A 17 0.78 -10.54 8.97
CA ILE A 17 1.60 -10.79 7.78
C ILE A 17 2.73 -9.76 7.62
N PRO A 18 2.49 -8.43 7.61
CA PRO A 18 3.56 -7.43 7.58
C PRO A 18 4.22 -7.22 8.96
N ARG A 19 3.89 -8.09 9.94
CA ARG A 19 4.32 -8.00 11.34
C ARG A 19 4.10 -6.61 11.92
N PHE A 20 2.86 -6.11 11.84
CA PHE A 20 2.43 -5.01 12.73
C PHE A 20 2.18 -5.52 14.15
N PHE A 21 1.84 -6.81 14.27
CA PHE A 21 1.83 -7.55 15.52
C PHE A 21 2.50 -8.91 15.31
N ASP A 22 3.06 -9.47 16.38
CA ASP A 22 3.47 -10.88 16.43
C ASP A 22 2.37 -11.69 17.15
N PRO A 23 2.17 -12.98 16.80
CA PRO A 23 1.20 -13.81 17.50
C PRO A 23 1.69 -14.11 18.93
N SER A 24 0.77 -14.11 19.90
CA SER A 24 1.08 -14.48 21.28
C SER A 24 1.51 -15.94 21.41
N GLU A 25 0.91 -16.83 20.62
CA GLU A 25 1.23 -18.26 20.56
C GLU A 25 1.24 -18.72 19.10
N GLY A 26 2.07 -19.74 18.79
CA GLY A 26 2.24 -20.26 17.43
C GLY A 26 3.27 -19.49 16.60
N VAL A 27 3.23 -19.74 15.28
CA VAL A 27 4.18 -19.17 14.30
C VAL A 27 3.46 -18.77 13.02
N VAL A 28 3.90 -17.67 12.40
CA VAL A 28 3.52 -17.31 11.02
C VAL A 28 4.75 -17.52 10.15
N MET A 29 4.60 -18.23 9.04
CA MET A 29 5.71 -18.57 8.14
C MET A 29 5.45 -18.07 6.74
N LEU A 30 6.54 -17.66 6.07
CA LEU A 30 6.60 -17.43 4.62
C LEU A 30 7.62 -18.41 4.05
N ASP A 31 7.18 -19.28 3.14
CA ASP A 31 8.03 -20.32 2.52
C ASP A 31 8.85 -21.13 3.54
N GLY A 32 8.21 -21.53 4.64
CA GLY A 32 8.83 -22.30 5.73
C GLY A 32 9.72 -21.50 6.68
N HIS A 33 9.90 -20.20 6.44
CA HIS A 33 10.68 -19.32 7.32
C HIS A 33 9.72 -18.58 8.27
N ASP A 34 9.96 -18.71 9.57
CA ASP A 34 9.28 -17.91 10.58
C ASP A 34 9.51 -16.42 10.29
N LEU A 35 8.42 -15.65 10.16
CA LEU A 35 8.50 -14.22 9.85
C LEU A 35 9.29 -13.43 10.90
N ARG A 36 9.41 -13.95 12.13
CA ARG A 36 10.23 -13.36 13.20
C ARG A 36 11.73 -13.42 12.93
N LYS A 37 12.16 -14.28 12.01
CA LYS A 37 13.57 -14.45 11.59
C LYS A 37 13.95 -13.62 10.36
N ILE A 38 12.98 -12.97 9.72
CA ILE A 38 13.20 -12.08 8.57
C ILE A 38 13.24 -10.64 9.07
N SER A 39 14.13 -9.80 8.52
CA SER A 39 14.14 -8.39 8.87
C SER A 39 12.82 -7.73 8.43
N LEU A 40 12.31 -6.78 9.22
CA LEU A 40 11.06 -6.09 8.88
C LEU A 40 11.15 -5.34 7.55
N ALA A 41 12.34 -4.81 7.21
CA ALA A 41 12.55 -4.09 5.96
C ALA A 41 12.42 -5.03 4.75
N GLU A 42 13.08 -6.18 4.77
CA GLU A 42 13.00 -7.18 3.70
C GLU A 42 11.57 -7.74 3.59
N LEU A 43 10.98 -8.14 4.72
CA LEU A 43 9.62 -8.66 4.76
C LEU A 43 8.62 -7.68 4.14
N ARG A 44 8.66 -6.42 4.56
CA ARG A 44 7.73 -5.39 4.07
C ARG A 44 8.03 -4.94 2.65
N SER A 45 9.26 -5.09 2.16
CA SER A 45 9.60 -4.81 0.76
C SER A 45 8.91 -5.76 -0.23
N ALA A 46 8.55 -6.96 0.23
CA ALA A 46 7.84 -7.96 -0.56
C ALA A 46 6.30 -7.88 -0.43
N ILE A 47 5.77 -6.91 0.33
CA ILE A 47 4.34 -6.80 0.65
C ILE A 47 3.83 -5.42 0.23
N ALA A 48 2.79 -5.40 -0.60
CA ALA A 48 1.96 -4.21 -0.82
C ALA A 48 0.64 -4.37 -0.07
N LEU A 49 0.27 -3.39 0.74
CA LEU A 49 -0.99 -3.35 1.48
C LEU A 49 -1.88 -2.25 0.93
N VAL A 50 -3.12 -2.60 0.57
CA VAL A 50 -4.16 -1.63 0.15
C VAL A 50 -5.16 -1.52 1.30
N SER A 51 -5.25 -0.33 1.90
CA SER A 51 -6.18 -0.05 2.99
C SER A 51 -7.61 0.12 2.49
N GLN A 52 -8.59 -0.11 3.37
CA GLN A 52 -10.00 0.15 3.08
C GLN A 52 -10.27 1.64 2.88
N GLU A 53 -9.58 2.49 3.65
CA GLU A 53 -9.59 3.95 3.50
C GLU A 53 -8.20 4.39 3.03
N PRO A 54 -8.05 4.85 1.78
CA PRO A 54 -6.76 5.34 1.28
C PRO A 54 -6.41 6.68 1.93
N VAL A 55 -5.13 6.87 2.23
CA VAL A 55 -4.61 8.14 2.75
C VAL A 55 -3.96 8.92 1.61
N LEU A 56 -4.32 10.19 1.48
CA LEU A 56 -3.64 11.14 0.59
C LEU A 56 -2.72 12.02 1.44
N PHE A 57 -1.45 12.04 1.08
CA PHE A 57 -0.44 12.89 1.69
C PHE A 57 -0.43 14.26 1.01
N ASP A 58 -0.13 15.32 1.77
CA ASP A 58 0.05 16.66 1.20
C ASP A 58 1.17 16.64 0.16
N GLY A 59 0.83 17.02 -1.07
CA GLY A 59 1.72 16.93 -2.22
C GLY A 59 0.94 16.82 -3.52
N SER A 60 1.62 16.54 -4.63
CA SER A 60 0.95 16.27 -5.89
C SER A 60 0.43 14.82 -5.98
N ILE A 61 -0.45 14.55 -6.94
CA ILE A 61 -0.81 13.17 -7.31
C ILE A 61 0.45 12.38 -7.69
N ARG A 62 1.39 13.00 -8.41
CA ARG A 62 2.68 12.40 -8.76
C ARG A 62 3.44 11.94 -7.52
N ASP A 63 3.52 12.79 -6.50
CA ASP A 63 4.24 12.49 -5.26
C ASP A 63 3.58 11.33 -4.51
N ASN A 64 2.25 11.32 -4.43
CA ASN A 64 1.49 10.27 -3.77
C ASN A 64 1.67 8.90 -4.46
N ILE A 65 1.70 8.85 -5.80
CA ILE A 65 1.97 7.61 -6.53
C ILE A 65 3.43 7.17 -6.34
N ARG A 66 4.38 8.12 -6.44
CA ARG A 66 5.82 7.85 -6.28
C ARG A 66 6.16 7.36 -4.87
N LEU A 67 5.35 7.67 -3.87
CA LEU A 67 5.54 7.15 -2.50
C LEU A 67 5.59 5.62 -2.46
N GLY A 68 4.88 4.92 -3.35
CA GLY A 68 4.93 3.46 -3.45
C GLY A 68 6.28 2.90 -3.94
N ARG A 69 7.08 3.72 -4.62
CA ARG A 69 8.45 3.39 -5.05
C ARG A 69 9.30 4.66 -5.15
N PRO A 70 9.96 5.07 -4.05
CA PRO A 70 10.86 6.22 -4.06
C PRO A 70 11.93 6.07 -5.15
N GLY A 71 12.13 7.13 -5.94
CA GLY A 71 13.06 7.12 -7.08
C GLY A 71 12.48 6.60 -8.40
N ALA A 72 11.19 6.23 -8.46
CA ALA A 72 10.52 5.97 -9.73
C ALA A 72 10.50 7.23 -10.61
N ASP A 73 10.86 7.10 -11.89
CA ASP A 73 10.77 8.18 -12.86
C ASP A 73 9.31 8.51 -13.22
N ASP A 74 9.11 9.59 -13.96
CA ASP A 74 7.77 10.05 -14.34
C ASP A 74 7.03 9.06 -15.24
N ALA A 75 7.75 8.32 -16.08
CA ALA A 75 7.16 7.30 -16.95
C ALA A 75 6.61 6.12 -16.15
N ALA A 76 7.32 5.67 -15.11
CA ALA A 76 6.88 4.62 -14.21
C ALA A 76 5.65 5.06 -13.39
N VAL A 77 5.60 6.32 -12.96
CA VAL A 77 4.45 6.90 -12.26
C VAL A 77 3.22 6.92 -13.17
N GLU A 78 3.36 7.39 -14.41
CA GLU A 78 2.28 7.41 -15.38
C GLU A 78 1.80 6.00 -15.75
N HIS A 79 2.74 5.06 -15.91
CA HIS A 79 2.42 3.66 -16.14
C HIS A 79 1.66 3.04 -14.98
N ALA A 80 2.04 3.32 -13.73
CA ALA A 80 1.31 2.87 -12.55
C ALA A 80 -0.12 3.44 -12.52
N ALA A 81 -0.30 4.73 -12.82
CA ALA A 81 -1.62 5.34 -12.93
C ALA A 81 -2.48 4.70 -14.03
N LYS A 82 -1.87 4.32 -15.15
CA LYS A 82 -2.55 3.61 -16.25
C LYS A 82 -3.04 2.23 -15.80
N LEU A 83 -2.18 1.45 -15.15
CA LEU A 83 -2.54 0.12 -14.65
C LEU A 83 -3.62 0.18 -13.57
N ALA A 84 -3.64 1.25 -12.76
CA ALA A 84 -4.67 1.51 -11.77
C ALA A 84 -5.99 2.05 -12.37
N GLY A 85 -6.05 2.31 -13.69
CA GLY A 85 -7.21 2.91 -14.34
C GLY A 85 -7.46 4.38 -13.99
N ALA A 86 -6.48 5.05 -13.40
CA ALA A 86 -6.58 6.44 -12.94
C ALA A 86 -6.07 7.47 -13.97
N LEU A 87 -5.39 7.03 -15.03
CA LEU A 87 -4.69 7.93 -15.96
C LEU A 87 -5.61 8.97 -16.61
N ASP A 88 -6.76 8.54 -17.13
CA ASP A 88 -7.69 9.45 -17.83
C ASP A 88 -8.32 10.45 -16.86
N PHE A 89 -8.67 10.00 -15.64
CA PHE A 89 -9.12 10.88 -14.57
C PHE A 89 -8.07 11.94 -14.25
N ILE A 90 -6.82 11.53 -14.01
CA ILE A 90 -5.72 12.46 -13.68
C ILE A 90 -5.52 13.47 -14.81
N ARG A 91 -5.49 13.02 -16.07
CA ARG A 91 -5.32 13.89 -17.24
C ARG A 91 -6.48 14.87 -17.45
N SER A 92 -7.67 14.56 -16.96
CA SER A 92 -8.82 15.48 -17.01
C SER A 92 -8.70 16.64 -16.02
N LEU A 93 -7.84 16.53 -15.00
CA LEU A 93 -7.64 17.59 -14.00
C LEU A 93 -6.83 18.75 -14.59
N PRO A 94 -7.11 20.01 -14.23
CA PRO A 94 -6.42 21.18 -14.79
C PRO A 94 -4.90 21.15 -14.64
N ALA A 95 -4.41 20.57 -13.54
CA ALA A 95 -2.97 20.45 -13.27
C ALA A 95 -2.43 19.02 -13.52
N GLY A 96 -3.25 18.09 -14.02
CA GLY A 96 -2.83 16.72 -14.29
C GLY A 96 -2.22 16.05 -13.05
N PHE A 97 -1.05 15.44 -13.23
CA PHE A 97 -0.26 14.84 -12.15
C PHE A 97 0.27 15.83 -11.12
N GLU A 98 0.35 17.12 -11.44
CA GLU A 98 0.73 18.20 -10.51
C GLU A 98 -0.45 18.69 -9.66
N THR A 99 -1.64 18.12 -9.85
CA THR A 99 -2.79 18.44 -8.99
C THR A 99 -2.41 18.14 -7.54
N ARG A 100 -2.50 19.16 -6.69
CA ARG A 100 -2.30 19.01 -5.25
C ARG A 100 -3.43 18.20 -4.63
N VAL A 101 -3.08 17.34 -3.69
CA VAL A 101 -3.97 16.51 -2.89
C VAL A 101 -3.51 16.49 -1.43
N GLY A 102 -4.39 16.09 -0.51
CA GLY A 102 -4.12 15.94 0.92
C GLY A 102 -5.42 15.85 1.72
N GLU A 103 -5.35 15.86 3.06
CA GLU A 103 -6.52 15.79 3.96
C GLU A 103 -7.59 16.87 3.72
N ARG A 104 -7.27 17.95 3.00
CA ARG A 104 -8.18 19.09 2.75
C ARG A 104 -8.46 19.36 1.27
N GLY A 105 -8.11 18.40 0.40
CA GLY A 105 -8.18 18.59 -1.05
C GLY A 105 -6.93 19.25 -1.60
#